data_AF-A0A382Y6V0-F1
#
_entry.id   AF-A0A382Y6V0-F1
#
_cell.length_a   1.000
_cell.length_b   1.000
_cell.length_c   1.000
_cell.angle_alpha   90.00
_cell.angle_beta   90.00
_cell.angle_gamma   90.00
#
_symmetry.space_group_name_H-M   'P 1'
#
loop_
_entity.id
_entity.type
_entity.pdbx_description
1 polymer ?
#
loop_
_entity_poly.entity_id
_entity_poly.type
_entity_poly.pdbx_seq_one_letter_code
_entity_poly.pdbx_strand_id
1 'polypeptide(L)'
;TVIGGMQLGAKDMLGLSFQLDGIDYDAPNMVHADMSPEEFAQKMKDRGESFFTMFMQLFMEGLAQQRANKQGGASDFALLFAFFSSDRELALKRVMAQQFATTDILDTLGGEKGSTIITERNLIALEVLREQLAKGKKRIGIFYGAGHLGDMSRRLVSDFGMKFTGEKWVEAWDLRSKPKRRSRK
;
A
#
# COMPACT_ATOMS: atom_id res chain seq x y z
N THR A 1 4.25 19.96 -2.75
CA THR A 1 2.99 19.72 -3.49
C THR A 1 1.87 19.46 -2.50
N VAL A 2 0.63 19.85 -2.81
CA VAL A 2 -0.58 19.59 -1.99
C VAL A 2 -0.69 18.12 -1.53
N ILE A 3 -0.18 17.19 -2.35
CA ILE A 3 -0.08 15.75 -2.06
C ILE A 3 0.82 15.45 -0.84
N GLY A 4 1.97 16.11 -0.73
CA GLY A 4 2.87 15.95 0.43
C GLY A 4 2.27 16.53 1.72
N GLY A 5 1.53 17.64 1.62
CA GLY A 5 0.82 18.23 2.77
C GLY A 5 -0.32 17.34 3.29
N MET A 6 -1.06 16.68 2.40
CA MET A 6 -2.09 15.70 2.78
C MET A 6 -1.50 14.44 3.43
N GLN A 7 -0.38 13.92 2.92
CA GLN A 7 0.27 12.73 3.48
C GLN A 7 0.88 13.00 4.87
N LEU A 8 1.46 14.19 5.09
CA LEU A 8 1.99 14.60 6.39
C LEU A 8 0.88 14.78 7.44
N GLY A 9 -0.27 15.35 7.07
CA GLY A 9 -1.40 15.47 8.01
C GLY A 9 -2.01 14.14 8.44
N ALA A 10 -2.09 13.16 7.54
CA ALA A 10 -2.59 11.82 7.84
C ALA A 10 -1.65 11.04 8.79
N LYS A 11 -0.33 11.22 8.62
CA LYS A 11 0.70 10.62 9.47
C LYS A 11 0.53 11.05 10.93
N ASP A 12 0.41 12.35 11.19
CA ASP A 12 0.35 12.90 12.54
C ASP A 12 -0.96 12.52 13.25
N MET A 13 -2.07 12.47 12.50
CA MET A 13 -3.36 12.04 13.03
C MET A 13 -3.40 10.56 13.42
N LEU A 14 -2.64 9.73 12.72
CA LEU A 14 -2.52 8.30 12.99
C LEU A 14 -1.27 7.98 13.82
N GLY A 15 -0.46 8.95 14.25
CA GLY A 15 0.78 8.66 14.99
C GLY A 15 1.68 7.64 14.27
N LEU A 16 1.78 7.77 12.94
CA LEU A 16 2.62 6.92 12.09
C LEU A 16 3.89 7.66 11.70
N SER A 17 4.80 6.96 10.99
CA SER A 17 5.96 7.56 10.34
C SER A 17 5.83 7.47 8.83
N PHE A 18 6.35 8.47 8.12
CA PHE A 18 6.42 8.40 6.67
C PHE A 18 7.59 7.49 6.28
N GLN A 19 7.44 6.68 5.24
CA GLN A 19 8.47 5.69 4.88
C GLN A 19 9.82 6.35 4.55
N LEU A 20 9.81 7.54 3.94
CA LEU A 20 11.04 8.27 3.60
C LEU A 20 11.79 8.78 4.84
N ASP A 21 11.11 8.88 6.00
CA ASP A 21 11.77 9.27 7.25
C ASP A 21 12.52 8.09 7.89
N GLY A 22 12.11 6.85 7.58
CA GLY A 22 12.58 5.64 8.25
C GLY A 22 13.45 4.71 7.40
N ILE A 23 13.50 4.94 6.09
CA ILE A 23 14.26 4.10 5.15
C ILE A 23 15.32 4.96 4.49
N ASP A 24 16.57 4.51 4.60
CA ASP A 24 17.68 5.06 3.84
C ASP A 24 17.64 4.54 2.41
N TYR A 25 17.19 5.39 1.50
CA TYR A 25 17.12 5.09 0.08
C TYR A 25 18.47 5.24 -0.64
N ASP A 26 19.43 5.92 -0.02
CA ASP A 26 20.77 6.14 -0.57
C ASP A 26 21.76 5.06 -0.13
N ALA A 27 21.31 4.08 0.66
CA ALA A 27 22.13 2.98 1.16
C ALA A 27 22.84 2.26 -0.02
N PRO A 28 24.14 1.89 0.09
CA PRO A 28 24.89 1.32 -1.03
C PRO A 28 24.34 -0.01 -1.60
N ASN A 29 23.51 -0.69 -0.82
CA ASN A 29 22.84 -1.94 -1.19
C ASN A 29 21.38 -1.73 -1.66
N MET A 30 20.89 -0.49 -1.69
CA MET A 30 19.59 -0.13 -2.24
C MET A 30 19.74 0.04 -3.76
N VAL A 31 19.09 -0.83 -4.52
CA VAL A 31 19.03 -0.73 -5.98
C VAL A 31 17.65 -0.21 -6.34
N HIS A 32 17.60 1.00 -6.91
CA HIS A 32 16.33 1.59 -7.34
C HIS A 32 15.81 0.87 -8.58
N ALA A 33 14.55 0.43 -8.49
CA ALA A 33 13.82 -0.19 -9.59
C ALA A 33 12.57 0.61 -9.96
N ASP A 34 12.58 1.91 -9.65
CA ASP A 34 11.47 2.80 -9.94
C ASP A 34 11.58 3.35 -11.36
N MET A 35 10.41 3.49 -11.97
CA MET A 35 10.22 4.14 -13.26
C MET A 35 10.35 5.66 -13.07
N SER A 36 10.95 6.36 -14.04
CA SER A 36 10.92 7.83 -14.00
C SER A 36 9.48 8.35 -14.15
N PRO A 37 9.16 9.55 -13.62
CA PRO A 37 7.84 10.16 -13.81
C PRO A 37 7.42 10.25 -15.29
N GLU A 38 8.39 10.46 -16.19
CA GLU A 38 8.19 10.57 -17.62
C GLU A 38 7.88 9.21 -18.27
N GLU A 39 8.63 8.17 -17.91
CA GLU A 39 8.36 6.79 -18.34
C GLU A 39 7.00 6.32 -17.83
N PHE A 40 6.63 6.72 -16.62
CA PHE A 40 5.32 6.44 -16.02
C PHE A 40 4.18 7.08 -16.79
N ALA A 41 4.32 8.36 -17.13
CA ALA A 41 3.34 9.05 -17.96
C ALA A 41 3.21 8.42 -19.35
N GLN A 42 4.32 7.93 -19.92
CA GLN A 42 4.31 7.29 -21.24
C GLN A 42 3.60 5.94 -21.21
N LYS A 43 3.92 5.06 -20.24
CA LYS A 43 3.28 3.75 -20.11
C LYS A 43 1.78 3.82 -19.86
N MET A 44 1.34 4.83 -19.10
CA MET A 44 -0.09 5.13 -18.90
C MET A 44 -0.76 5.49 -20.24
N LYS A 45 -0.13 6.36 -21.05
CA LYS A 45 -0.64 6.74 -22.39
C LYS A 45 -0.73 5.55 -23.35
N ASP A 46 0.29 4.68 -23.39
CA ASP A 46 0.37 3.55 -24.31
C ASP A 46 -0.79 2.55 -24.11
N ARG A 47 -1.36 2.50 -22.91
CA ARG A 47 -2.48 1.62 -22.54
C ARG A 47 -3.82 2.36 -22.44
N GLY A 48 -3.86 3.64 -22.80
CA GLY A 48 -5.06 4.46 -22.80
C GLY A 48 -5.52 4.91 -21.41
N GLU A 49 -4.66 4.83 -20.39
CA GLU A 49 -4.96 5.20 -19.02
C GLU A 49 -4.49 6.63 -18.69
N SER A 50 -5.29 7.34 -17.91
CA SER A 50 -4.95 8.64 -17.34
C SER A 50 -5.30 8.69 -15.86
N PHE A 51 -4.69 9.61 -15.11
CA PHE A 51 -5.08 9.86 -13.72
C PHE A 51 -6.59 10.15 -13.57
N PHE A 52 -7.20 10.79 -14.58
CA PHE A 52 -8.62 11.07 -14.61
C PHE A 52 -9.46 9.80 -14.78
N THR A 53 -9.10 8.90 -15.70
CA THR A 53 -9.84 7.64 -15.89
C THR A 53 -9.71 6.72 -14.68
N MET A 54 -8.54 6.67 -14.05
CA MET A 54 -8.32 5.92 -12.81
C MET A 54 -9.12 6.50 -11.64
N PHE A 55 -9.14 7.83 -11.50
CA PHE A 55 -9.99 8.51 -10.51
C PHE A 55 -11.48 8.20 -10.74
N MET A 56 -11.95 8.28 -12.00
CA MET A 56 -13.32 7.94 -12.35
C MET A 56 -13.67 6.48 -12.06
N GLN A 57 -12.74 5.56 -12.28
CA GLN A 57 -12.93 4.15 -11.97
C GLN A 57 -13.04 3.91 -10.45
N LEU A 58 -12.11 4.46 -9.67
CA LEU A 58 -12.17 4.39 -8.20
C LEU A 58 -13.43 5.06 -7.64
N PHE A 59 -13.86 6.18 -8.23
CA PHE A 59 -15.10 6.86 -7.87
C PHE A 59 -16.34 6.01 -8.18
N MET A 60 -16.39 5.39 -9.36
CA MET A 60 -17.48 4.51 -9.75
C MET A 60 -17.54 3.24 -8.90
N GLU A 61 -16.39 2.66 -8.56
CA GLU A 61 -16.27 1.54 -7.62
C GLU A 61 -16.73 1.94 -6.21
N GLY A 62 -16.36 3.13 -5.73
CA GLY A 62 -16.83 3.70 -4.46
C GLY A 62 -18.36 3.88 -4.44
N LEU A 63 -18.95 4.40 -5.52
CA LEU A 63 -20.41 4.50 -5.65
C LEU A 63 -21.10 3.13 -5.73
N ALA A 64 -20.49 2.17 -6.43
CA ALA A 64 -21.01 0.81 -6.52
C ALA A 64 -20.95 0.11 -5.16
N GLN A 65 -19.84 0.25 -4.42
CA GLN A 65 -19.71 -0.24 -3.04
C GLN A 65 -20.69 0.44 -2.10
N GLN A 66 -20.91 1.75 -2.21
CA GLN A 66 -21.88 2.48 -1.40
C GLN A 66 -23.33 2.01 -1.67
N ARG A 67 -23.64 1.68 -2.94
CA ARG A 67 -24.95 1.11 -3.31
C ARG A 67 -25.12 -0.35 -2.88
N ALA A 68 -24.04 -1.13 -2.90
CA ALA A 68 -24.02 -2.53 -2.45
C ALA A 68 -24.04 -2.66 -0.92
N ASN A 69 -23.36 -1.77 -0.21
CA ASN A 69 -23.36 -1.70 1.25
C ASN A 69 -24.54 -0.85 1.75
N LYS A 70 -25.60 -1.50 2.23
CA LYS A 70 -26.58 -0.90 3.16
C LYS A 70 -25.96 -0.46 4.52
N GLN A 71 -24.62 -0.42 4.64
CA GLN A 71 -23.86 -0.01 5.83
C GLN A 71 -23.00 1.25 5.63
N GLY A 72 -23.10 1.95 4.48
CA GLY A 72 -22.33 3.18 4.22
C GLY A 72 -22.57 4.33 5.22
N GLY A 73 -23.65 4.30 6.01
CA GLY A 73 -23.85 5.26 7.09
C GLY A 73 -22.96 5.01 8.31
N ALA A 74 -22.66 3.75 8.63
CA ALA A 74 -21.97 3.41 9.88
C ALA A 74 -20.47 3.76 9.85
N SER A 75 -19.80 3.66 8.70
CA SER A 75 -18.38 4.04 8.54
C SER A 75 -18.17 5.54 8.69
N ASP A 76 -19.07 6.35 8.13
CA ASP A 76 -18.96 7.81 8.13
C ASP A 76 -19.22 8.39 9.52
N PHE A 77 -20.21 7.83 10.24
CA PHE A 77 -20.41 8.15 11.66
C PHE A 77 -19.27 7.65 12.55
N ALA A 78 -18.71 6.46 12.29
CA ALA A 78 -17.58 5.93 13.05
C ALA A 78 -16.31 6.78 12.88
N LEU A 79 -16.04 7.28 11.66
CA LEU A 79 -14.98 8.25 11.39
C LEU A 79 -15.21 9.54 12.18
N LEU A 80 -16.43 10.11 12.14
CA LEU A 80 -16.77 11.30 12.90
C LEU A 80 -16.59 11.11 14.41
N PHE A 81 -17.06 9.99 14.98
CA PHE A 81 -16.86 9.68 16.40
C PHE A 81 -15.39 9.44 16.76
N ALA A 82 -14.59 8.85 15.87
CA ALA A 82 -13.16 8.63 16.09
C ALA A 82 -12.40 9.97 16.26
N PHE A 83 -12.80 11.03 15.54
CA PHE A 83 -12.24 12.38 15.72
C PHE A 83 -12.52 12.98 17.10
N PHE A 84 -13.62 12.63 17.76
CA PHE A 84 -13.98 13.13 19.09
C PHE A 84 -13.56 12.21 20.24
N SER A 85 -12.95 11.06 19.94
CA SER A 85 -12.42 10.11 20.93
C SER A 85 -11.37 10.76 21.84
N SER A 86 -11.28 10.29 23.09
CA SER A 86 -10.17 10.64 24.00
C SER A 86 -8.82 10.06 23.53
N ASP A 87 -8.87 9.00 22.72
CA ASP A 87 -7.71 8.40 22.05
C ASP A 87 -8.03 8.34 20.55
N ARG A 88 -7.84 9.49 19.87
CA ARG A 88 -8.21 9.71 18.46
C ARG A 88 -7.39 8.85 17.52
N GLU A 89 -6.09 8.74 17.81
CA GLU A 89 -5.14 7.95 17.02
C GLU A 89 -5.57 6.48 16.94
N LEU A 90 -5.81 5.86 18.10
CA LEU A 90 -6.24 4.46 18.17
C LEU A 90 -7.62 4.24 17.54
N ALA A 91 -8.55 5.18 17.75
CA ALA A 91 -9.88 5.10 17.16
C ALA A 91 -9.84 5.17 15.62
N LEU A 92 -9.07 6.10 15.06
CA LEU A 92 -8.89 6.25 13.62
C LEU A 92 -8.18 5.03 13.01
N LYS A 93 -7.11 4.54 13.65
CA LYS A 93 -6.43 3.29 13.23
C LYS A 93 -7.40 2.11 13.16
N ARG A 94 -8.27 1.94 14.16
CA ARG A 94 -9.24 0.83 14.17
C ARG A 94 -10.27 0.94 13.06
N VAL A 95 -10.79 2.14 12.78
CA VAL A 95 -11.74 2.34 11.67
C VAL A 95 -11.07 2.04 10.33
N MET A 96 -9.86 2.55 10.09
CA MET A 96 -9.13 2.27 8.85
C MET A 96 -8.71 0.81 8.70
N ALA A 97 -8.27 0.17 9.78
CA ALA A 97 -7.93 -1.25 9.77
C ALA A 97 -9.14 -2.13 9.40
N GLN A 98 -10.33 -1.78 9.91
CA GLN A 98 -11.56 -2.47 9.52
C GLN A 98 -11.84 -2.31 8.02
N GLN A 99 -11.66 -1.11 7.46
CA GLN A 99 -11.83 -0.86 6.02
C GLN A 99 -10.84 -1.66 5.17
N PHE A 100 -9.57 -1.77 5.58
CA PHE A 100 -8.60 -2.62 4.88
C PHE A 100 -8.96 -4.10 4.95
N ALA A 101 -9.52 -4.57 6.06
CA ALA A 101 -9.92 -5.97 6.20
C ALA A 101 -11.19 -6.33 5.41
N THR A 102 -12.08 -5.37 5.16
CA THR A 102 -13.37 -5.61 4.47
C THR A 102 -13.34 -5.30 2.98
N THR A 103 -12.32 -4.60 2.50
CA THR A 103 -12.26 -4.12 1.12
C THR A 103 -11.14 -4.83 0.39
N ASP A 104 -11.46 -5.55 -0.69
CA ASP A 104 -10.50 -6.17 -1.62
C ASP A 104 -9.77 -5.12 -2.49
N ILE A 105 -9.51 -3.94 -1.93
CA ILE A 105 -8.90 -2.81 -2.64
C ILE A 105 -7.47 -3.17 -3.07
N LEU A 106 -6.78 -4.00 -2.29
CA LEU A 106 -5.43 -4.48 -2.62
C LEU A 106 -5.44 -5.46 -3.79
N ASP A 107 -6.43 -6.36 -3.85
CA ASP A 107 -6.60 -7.30 -4.96
C ASP A 107 -7.07 -6.59 -6.23
N THR A 108 -7.91 -5.56 -6.08
CA THR A 108 -8.36 -4.69 -7.18
C THR A 108 -7.19 -3.88 -7.76
N LEU A 109 -6.19 -3.53 -6.95
CA LEU A 109 -5.00 -2.83 -7.41
C LEU A 109 -3.94 -3.78 -8.02
N GLY A 110 -3.82 -5.03 -7.54
CA GLY A 110 -2.72 -5.96 -7.90
C GLY A 110 -3.09 -7.23 -8.69
N GLY A 111 -4.37 -7.47 -9.00
CA GLY A 111 -4.84 -8.62 -9.78
C GLY A 111 -4.46 -8.58 -11.27
N GLU A 112 -4.84 -9.59 -12.06
CA GLU A 112 -4.58 -9.62 -13.52
C GLU A 112 -5.29 -8.49 -14.30
N LYS A 113 -6.34 -7.92 -13.71
CA LYS A 113 -7.00 -6.67 -14.16
C LYS A 113 -6.69 -5.47 -13.26
N GLY A 114 -5.69 -5.61 -12.38
CA GLY A 114 -5.26 -4.57 -11.46
C GLY A 114 -4.68 -3.37 -12.19
N SER A 115 -4.47 -2.27 -11.46
CA SER A 115 -3.97 -1.03 -12.07
C SER A 115 -2.70 -1.31 -12.88
N THR A 116 -2.67 -0.85 -14.14
CA THR A 116 -1.50 -0.96 -15.03
C THR A 116 -0.19 -0.55 -14.33
N ILE A 117 -0.32 0.40 -13.40
CA ILE A 117 0.73 0.89 -12.51
C ILE A 117 1.46 -0.24 -11.78
N ILE A 118 0.76 -1.18 -11.15
CA ILE A 118 1.41 -2.22 -10.34
C ILE A 118 2.08 -3.26 -11.24
N THR A 119 1.41 -3.69 -12.30
CA THR A 119 1.95 -4.69 -13.23
C THR A 119 3.24 -4.19 -13.90
N GLU A 120 3.24 -2.98 -14.44
CA GLU A 120 4.43 -2.43 -15.11
C GLU A 120 5.58 -2.19 -14.13
N ARG A 121 5.29 -1.76 -12.89
CA ARG A 121 6.32 -1.59 -11.85
C ARG A 121 6.91 -2.92 -11.40
N ASN A 122 6.09 -3.97 -11.29
CA ASN A 122 6.59 -5.31 -10.99
C ASN A 122 7.51 -5.84 -12.10
N LEU A 123 7.16 -5.63 -13.37
CA LEU A 123 8.01 -6.03 -14.48
C LEU A 123 9.40 -5.38 -14.41
N ILE A 124 9.47 -4.08 -14.12
CA ILE A 124 10.75 -3.37 -13.97
C ILE A 124 11.54 -3.92 -12.77
N ALA A 125 10.89 -4.09 -11.61
CA ALA A 125 11.53 -4.66 -10.43
C ALA A 125 12.12 -6.06 -10.68
N LEU A 126 11.42 -6.87 -11.47
CA LEU A 126 11.87 -8.20 -11.84
C LEU A 126 12.98 -8.19 -12.90
N GLU A 127 13.03 -7.20 -13.79
CA GLU A 127 14.17 -7.03 -14.69
C GLU A 127 15.44 -6.71 -13.89
N VAL A 128 15.35 -5.76 -12.94
CA VAL A 128 16.45 -5.44 -12.04
C VAL A 128 16.86 -6.67 -11.22
N LEU A 129 15.91 -7.47 -10.75
CA LEU A 129 16.20 -8.75 -10.10
C LEU A 129 17.04 -9.68 -11.00
N ARG A 130 16.65 -9.82 -12.27
CA ARG A 130 17.39 -10.65 -13.24
C ARG A 130 18.82 -10.16 -13.41
N GLU A 131 19.04 -8.84 -13.51
CA GLU A 131 20.38 -8.27 -13.57
C GLU A 131 21.22 -8.56 -12.32
N GLN A 132 20.63 -8.41 -11.12
CA GLN A 132 21.35 -8.66 -9.88
C GLN A 132 21.70 -10.14 -9.71
N LEU A 133 20.82 -11.05 -10.13
CA LEU A 133 21.11 -12.49 -10.18
C LEU A 133 22.23 -12.80 -11.19
N ALA A 134 22.23 -12.17 -12.37
CA ALA A 134 23.30 -12.31 -13.36
C ALA A 134 24.66 -11.80 -12.84
N LYS A 135 24.66 -10.78 -11.97
CA LYS A 135 25.84 -10.31 -11.22
C LYS A 135 26.27 -11.24 -10.08
N GLY A 136 25.65 -12.42 -9.96
CA GLY A 136 25.98 -13.46 -8.98
C GLY A 136 25.46 -13.21 -7.57
N LYS A 137 24.57 -12.22 -7.36
CA LYS A 137 23.96 -11.97 -6.04
C LYS A 137 23.00 -13.10 -5.70
N LYS A 138 23.07 -13.60 -4.45
CA LYS A 138 22.25 -14.75 -3.99
C LYS A 138 21.26 -14.42 -2.87
N ARG A 139 21.43 -13.26 -2.21
CA ARG A 139 20.62 -12.79 -1.10
C ARG A 139 20.08 -11.43 -1.48
N ILE A 140 18.86 -11.41 -2.00
CA ILE A 140 18.20 -10.22 -2.53
C ILE A 140 16.87 -10.07 -1.79
N GLY A 141 16.63 -8.88 -1.25
CA GLY A 141 15.32 -8.47 -0.75
C GLY A 141 14.67 -7.57 -1.77
N ILE A 142 13.40 -7.83 -2.10
CA ILE A 142 12.58 -6.91 -2.88
C ILE A 142 11.71 -6.16 -1.88
N PHE A 143 11.89 -4.84 -1.81
CA PHE A 143 11.05 -3.97 -0.98
C PHE A 143 9.88 -3.47 -1.83
N TYR A 144 8.64 -3.69 -1.38
CA TYR A 144 7.43 -3.42 -2.17
C TYR A 144 6.25 -2.99 -1.27
N GLY A 145 5.29 -2.28 -1.87
CA GLY A 145 4.04 -1.88 -1.21
C GLY A 145 2.94 -2.95 -1.27
N ALA A 146 1.92 -2.84 -0.41
CA ALA A 146 0.94 -3.91 -0.16
C ALA A 146 0.24 -4.52 -1.40
N GLY A 147 0.03 -3.75 -2.48
CA GLY A 147 -0.62 -4.25 -3.70
C GLY A 147 0.27 -5.08 -4.64
N HIS A 148 1.58 -5.16 -4.40
CA HIS A 148 2.51 -5.73 -5.38
C HIS A 148 2.67 -7.26 -5.28
N LEU A 149 2.52 -7.85 -4.10
CA LEU A 149 2.91 -9.24 -3.84
C LEU A 149 2.12 -10.26 -4.68
N GLY A 150 0.83 -10.01 -4.91
CA GLY A 150 -0.02 -10.94 -5.67
C GLY A 150 0.54 -11.25 -7.05
N ASP A 151 0.80 -10.22 -7.86
CA ASP A 151 1.43 -10.38 -9.18
C ASP A 151 2.91 -10.77 -9.09
N MET A 152 3.67 -10.15 -8.18
CA MET A 152 5.10 -10.41 -8.06
C MET A 152 5.40 -11.87 -7.70
N SER A 153 4.66 -12.46 -6.76
CA SER A 153 4.85 -13.85 -6.34
C SER A 153 4.60 -14.84 -7.47
N ARG A 154 3.55 -14.64 -8.28
CA ARG A 154 3.27 -15.47 -9.46
C ARG A 154 4.47 -15.49 -10.41
N ARG A 155 5.02 -14.31 -10.73
CA ARG A 155 6.15 -14.16 -11.65
C ARG A 155 7.46 -14.72 -11.09
N LEU A 156 7.72 -14.54 -9.79
CA LEU A 156 8.89 -15.14 -9.14
C LEU A 156 8.87 -16.67 -9.26
N VAL A 157 7.68 -17.29 -9.20
CA VAL A 157 7.54 -18.74 -9.40
C VAL A 157 7.67 -19.11 -10.89
N SER A 158 6.91 -18.47 -11.78
CA SER A 158 6.85 -18.86 -13.20
C SER A 158 8.13 -18.53 -13.98
N ASP A 159 8.70 -17.34 -13.76
CA ASP A 159 9.74 -16.77 -14.62
C ASP A 159 11.15 -16.97 -14.04
N PHE A 160 11.24 -17.12 -12.72
CA PHE A 160 12.51 -17.30 -12.00
C PHE A 160 12.64 -18.68 -11.35
N GLY A 161 11.61 -19.53 -11.41
CA GLY A 161 11.62 -20.86 -10.81
C GLY A 161 11.78 -20.83 -9.28
N MET A 162 11.45 -19.72 -8.62
CA MET A 162 11.56 -19.60 -7.18
C MET A 162 10.50 -20.42 -6.48
N LYS A 163 10.81 -20.83 -5.24
CA LYS A 163 9.89 -21.60 -4.40
C LYS A 163 9.60 -20.82 -3.13
N PHE A 164 8.32 -20.73 -2.80
CA PHE A 164 7.91 -20.21 -1.50
C PHE A 164 8.43 -21.12 -0.40
N THR A 165 9.06 -20.54 0.62
CA THR A 165 9.63 -21.29 1.75
C THR A 165 8.97 -20.94 3.08
N GLY A 166 8.43 -19.72 3.21
CA GLY A 166 7.73 -19.28 4.39
C GLY A 166 7.52 -17.77 4.38
N GLU A 167 6.76 -17.29 5.37
CA GLU A 167 6.48 -15.89 5.60
C GLU A 167 6.63 -15.55 7.08
N LYS A 168 6.89 -14.28 7.37
CA LYS A 168 6.95 -13.75 8.73
C LYS A 168 6.16 -12.45 8.78
N TRP A 169 5.16 -12.42 9.65
CA TRP A 169 4.37 -11.23 9.92
C TRP A 169 5.02 -10.42 11.04
N VAL A 170 5.01 -9.10 10.87
CA VAL A 170 5.46 -8.12 11.86
C VAL A 170 4.27 -7.21 12.16
N GLU A 171 4.03 -6.93 13.44
CA GLU A 171 2.95 -6.04 13.87
C GLU A 171 3.23 -4.62 13.32
N ALA A 172 2.40 -4.18 12.37
CA ALA A 172 2.50 -2.85 11.78
C ALA A 172 1.78 -1.81 12.66
N TRP A 173 0.54 -2.09 13.06
CA TRP A 173 -0.28 -1.23 13.90
C TRP A 173 -0.67 -1.97 15.19
N ASP A 174 -0.31 -1.40 16.35
CA ASP A 174 -0.86 -1.86 17.63
C ASP A 174 -2.26 -1.26 17.82
N LEU A 175 -3.28 -2.10 17.68
CA LEU A 175 -4.68 -1.72 17.84
C LEU A 175 -5.22 -1.98 19.26
N ARG A 176 -4.37 -2.33 20.23
CA ARG A 176 -4.77 -2.57 21.61
C ARG A 176 -4.90 -1.26 22.38
N SER A 177 -5.84 -1.22 23.31
CA SER A 177 -5.95 -0.08 24.22
C SER A 177 -4.77 -0.08 25.20
N LYS A 178 -4.14 1.09 25.38
CA LYS A 178 -3.07 1.23 26.39
C LYS A 178 -3.64 0.90 27.78
N PRO A 179 -2.93 0.12 28.61
CA PRO A 179 -3.39 -0.20 29.95
C PRO A 179 -3.57 1.10 30.76
N LYS A 180 -4.74 1.27 31.39
CA LYS A 180 -4.99 2.40 32.28
C LYS A 180 -3.93 2.38 33.39
N ARG A 181 -3.10 3.43 33.47
CA ARG A 181 -2.23 3.65 34.63
C ARG A 181 -3.14 3.69 35.86
N ARG A 182 -3.03 2.69 36.74
CA ARG A 182 -3.65 2.75 38.07
C ARG A 182 -3.14 4.02 38.73
N SER A 183 -4.05 4.92 39.12
CA SER A 183 -3.68 6.03 39.98
C SER A 183 -3.09 5.43 41.25
N ARG A 184 -1.85 5.83 41.58
CA ARG A 184 -1.34 5.61 42.93
C ARG A 184 -2.26 6.45 43.82
N LYS A 185 -3.00 5.76 44.70
CA LYS A 185 -3.73 6.39 45.80
C LYS A 185 -2.74 7.08 46.72
#